data_AF-A0A3Q0CKR9-F1
#
_entry.id   AF-A0A3Q0CKR9-F1
#
_cell.length_a   1.000
_cell.length_b   1.000
_cell.length_c   1.000
_cell.angle_alpha   90.00
_cell.angle_beta   90.00
_cell.angle_gamma   90.00
#
_symmetry.space_group_name_H-M   'P 1'
#
loop_
_entity.id
_entity.type
_entity.pdbx_description
1 polymer ?
#
loop_
_entity_poly.entity_id
_entity_poly.type
_entity_poly.pdbx_seq_one_letter_code
_entity_poly.pdbx_strand_id
1 'polypeptide(L)'
;MAAGTSNYWEDLRKQARQLENELDLKLVSFSKLCTSYSHSSARDGGRDRYSSDTTPLLNGSSQDRMFETMAIEIEQLLARLTGVNDKMAEYTNSAGVPSLNAALMHTLQRHRDILQDYTHEFHKTKANFMAIRERENLMGSVRKDIESYKSGSGVNNRRTELFLKEHDHLRNSDRLIEETISYYNKLPQSQRMGISRWRIQRPVVWCPFSPALQCSVRKSKWCPDYPQLIQDFPVPKETLEATS
;
A
#
# COMPACT_ATOMS: atom_id res chain seq x y z
N MET A 1 49.00 -22.50 48.13
CA MET A 1 47.85 -21.64 47.78
C MET A 1 47.83 -21.17 46.30
N ALA A 2 48.74 -21.61 45.41
CA ALA A 2 48.82 -21.09 44.03
C ALA A 2 47.89 -21.76 42.98
N ALA A 3 47.28 -22.91 43.30
CA ALA A 3 46.41 -23.62 42.35
C ALA A 3 45.03 -22.96 42.15
N GLY A 4 44.55 -22.16 43.11
CA GLY A 4 43.22 -21.54 43.04
C GLY A 4 43.13 -20.38 42.05
N THR A 5 44.20 -19.60 41.89
CA THR A 5 44.22 -18.41 41.02
C THR A 5 44.37 -18.78 39.54
N SER A 6 45.18 -19.80 39.22
CA SER A 6 45.34 -20.28 37.85
C SER A 6 44.06 -20.94 37.31
N ASN A 7 43.24 -21.59 38.13
CA ASN A 7 41.96 -22.14 37.64
C ASN A 7 40.96 -21.01 37.31
N TYR A 8 40.96 -19.94 38.08
CA TYR A 8 40.06 -18.80 37.88
C TYR A 8 40.28 -18.07 36.55
N TRP A 9 41.53 -17.81 36.16
CA TRP A 9 41.84 -17.21 34.86
C TRP A 9 41.36 -18.06 33.68
N GLU A 10 41.59 -19.37 33.76
CA GLU A 10 41.20 -20.35 32.75
C GLU A 10 39.68 -20.40 32.61
N ASP A 11 38.95 -20.30 33.72
CA ASP A 11 37.49 -20.30 33.72
C ASP A 11 36.92 -19.00 33.15
N LEU A 12 37.53 -17.84 33.42
CA LEU A 12 37.16 -16.57 32.77
C LEU A 12 37.33 -16.64 31.25
N ARG A 13 38.43 -17.23 30.75
CA ARG A 13 38.66 -17.40 29.31
C ARG A 13 37.65 -18.35 28.66
N LYS A 14 37.31 -19.46 29.34
CA LYS A 14 36.25 -20.36 28.86
C LYS A 14 34.91 -19.64 28.79
N GLN A 15 34.58 -18.85 29.81
CA GLN A 15 33.35 -18.06 29.86
C GLN A 15 33.29 -17.02 28.75
N ALA A 16 34.39 -16.30 28.50
CA ALA A 16 34.48 -15.34 27.40
C ALA A 16 34.23 -16.02 26.05
N ARG A 17 34.92 -17.13 25.75
CA ARG A 17 34.71 -17.89 24.51
C ARG A 17 33.28 -18.39 24.34
N GLN A 18 32.63 -18.80 25.44
CA GLN A 18 31.24 -19.22 25.39
C GLN A 18 30.31 -18.06 25.00
N LEU A 19 30.51 -16.89 25.61
CA LEU A 19 29.75 -15.68 25.29
C LEU A 19 30.03 -15.19 23.87
N GLU A 20 31.28 -15.27 23.40
CA GLU A 20 31.67 -14.94 22.02
C GLU A 20 30.96 -15.84 21.01
N ASN A 21 30.90 -17.16 21.25
CA ASN A 21 30.19 -18.09 20.39
C ASN A 21 28.67 -17.82 20.36
N GLU A 22 28.09 -17.49 21.51
CA GLU A 22 26.67 -17.13 21.59
C GLU A 22 26.38 -15.81 20.86
N LEU A 23 27.28 -14.82 20.99
CA LEU A 23 27.22 -13.56 20.25
C LEU A 23 27.28 -13.77 18.74
N ASP A 24 28.21 -14.60 18.24
CA ASP A 24 28.34 -14.88 16.81
C ASP A 24 27.05 -15.47 16.23
N LEU A 25 26.50 -16.50 16.87
CA LEU A 25 25.24 -17.12 16.46
C LEU A 25 24.08 -16.12 16.44
N LYS A 26 23.97 -15.29 17.49
CA LYS A 26 22.91 -14.28 17.60
C LYS A 26 23.08 -13.17 16.55
N LEU A 27 24.29 -12.67 16.32
CA LEU A 27 24.58 -11.66 15.30
C LEU A 27 24.28 -12.15 13.88
N VAL A 28 24.59 -13.41 13.57
CA VAL A 28 24.23 -14.03 12.29
C VAL A 28 22.72 -14.07 12.13
N SER A 29 21.98 -14.49 13.16
CA SER A 29 20.50 -14.52 13.10
C SER A 29 19.87 -13.12 12.99
N PHE A 30 20.44 -12.14 13.69
CA PHE A 30 20.03 -10.75 13.67
C PHE A 30 20.21 -10.10 12.30
N SER A 31 21.37 -10.32 11.67
CA SER A 31 21.67 -9.84 10.31
C SER A 31 20.74 -10.47 9.24
N LYS A 32 20.42 -11.76 9.38
CA LYS A 32 19.44 -12.42 8.50
C LYS A 32 18.06 -11.77 8.58
N LEU A 33 17.62 -11.41 9.80
CA LEU A 33 16.32 -10.77 10.01
C LEU A 33 16.29 -9.33 9.48
N CYS A 34 17.41 -8.62 9.54
CA CYS A 34 17.56 -7.32 8.88
C CYS A 34 17.47 -7.43 7.35
N THR A 35 18.17 -8.41 6.77
CA THR A 35 18.22 -8.60 5.31
C THR A 35 16.87 -9.07 4.75
N SER A 36 16.17 -9.97 5.47
CA SER A 36 14.85 -10.44 5.09
C SER A 36 13.80 -9.33 5.13
N TYR A 37 13.88 -8.43 6.14
CA TYR A 37 13.03 -7.25 6.24
C TYR A 37 13.15 -6.34 5.00
N SER A 38 14.38 -6.10 4.55
CA SER A 38 14.66 -5.35 3.31
C SER A 38 14.05 -6.00 2.06
N HIS A 39 14.07 -7.34 1.97
CA HIS A 39 13.52 -8.07 0.82
C HIS A 39 11.99 -8.07 0.77
N SER A 40 11.31 -8.11 1.93
CA SER A 40 9.84 -7.99 1.96
C SER A 40 9.37 -6.64 1.43
N SER A 41 10.06 -5.57 1.81
CA SER A 41 9.77 -4.19 1.39
C SER A 41 9.93 -3.95 -0.11
N ALA A 42 10.91 -4.62 -0.75
CA ALA A 42 11.15 -4.47 -2.18
C ALA A 42 10.09 -5.13 -3.08
N ARG A 43 9.39 -6.18 -2.60
CA ARG A 43 8.43 -6.95 -3.41
C ARG A 43 7.04 -6.34 -3.49
N ASP A 44 6.70 -5.43 -2.56
CA ASP A 44 5.41 -4.72 -2.56
C ASP A 44 5.30 -3.63 -3.67
N GLY A 45 6.29 -3.54 -4.56
CA GLY A 45 6.30 -2.60 -5.69
C GLY A 45 5.52 -3.05 -6.93
N GLY A 46 5.00 -4.29 -7.00
CA GLY A 46 4.56 -4.79 -8.31
C GLY A 46 3.68 -6.04 -8.41
N ARG A 47 2.95 -6.50 -7.39
CA ARG A 47 2.00 -7.62 -7.59
C ARG A 47 0.62 -7.37 -7.00
N ASP A 48 -0.35 -7.48 -7.92
CA ASP A 48 -1.65 -8.10 -7.73
C ASP A 48 -2.66 -7.37 -6.84
N ARG A 49 -3.23 -6.33 -7.44
CA ARG A 49 -4.45 -5.61 -7.03
C ARG A 49 -5.73 -6.49 -7.06
N TYR A 50 -5.62 -7.81 -7.01
CA TYR A 50 -6.74 -8.73 -7.13
C TYR A 50 -6.48 -10.07 -6.42
N SER A 51 -5.96 -10.05 -5.19
CA SER A 51 -5.97 -11.25 -4.37
C SER A 51 -5.96 -10.94 -2.87
N SER A 52 -7.06 -11.32 -2.23
CA SER A 52 -7.27 -11.54 -0.80
C SER A 52 -7.37 -10.31 0.11
N ASP A 53 -8.61 -10.08 0.55
CA ASP A 53 -8.93 -9.68 1.92
C ASP A 53 -8.05 -10.44 2.93
N THR A 54 -7.69 -9.75 4.02
CA THR A 54 -6.94 -10.23 5.19
C THR A 54 -5.41 -10.35 5.06
N THR A 55 -4.74 -9.27 5.47
CA THR A 55 -3.46 -9.21 6.23
C THR A 55 -2.10 -9.40 5.52
N PRO A 56 -0.99 -8.76 6.02
CA PRO A 56 -0.91 -7.89 7.20
C PRO A 56 0.03 -6.65 7.08
N LEU A 57 -0.53 -5.45 7.33
CA LEU A 57 0.22 -4.35 7.98
C LEU A 57 0.75 -4.77 9.39
N LEU A 58 0.28 -5.90 9.92
CA LEU A 58 0.73 -6.52 11.17
C LEU A 58 2.07 -7.29 11.05
N ASN A 59 2.55 -7.61 9.84
CA ASN A 59 3.79 -8.40 9.68
C ASN A 59 5.02 -7.57 10.04
N GLY A 60 4.99 -6.27 9.76
CA GLY A 60 6.02 -5.33 10.21
C GLY A 60 6.10 -5.32 11.75
N SER A 61 4.96 -5.19 12.42
CA SER A 61 4.92 -5.08 13.89
C SER A 61 5.38 -6.34 14.65
N SER A 62 5.18 -7.54 14.10
CA SER A 62 5.69 -8.78 14.71
C SER A 62 7.20 -8.92 14.49
N GLN A 63 7.68 -8.62 13.28
CA GLN A 63 9.10 -8.65 12.94
C GLN A 63 9.90 -7.58 13.68
N ASP A 64 9.32 -6.39 13.87
CA ASP A 64 9.88 -5.29 14.68
C ASP A 64 10.07 -5.73 16.15
N ARG A 65 9.07 -6.41 16.73
CA ARG A 65 9.17 -6.93 18.10
C ARG A 65 10.25 -8.00 18.24
N MET A 66 10.35 -8.91 17.28
CA MET A 66 11.42 -9.92 17.27
C MET A 66 12.80 -9.26 17.14
N PHE A 67 12.92 -8.24 16.29
CA PHE A 67 14.15 -7.47 16.14
C PHE A 67 14.56 -6.79 17.45
N GLU A 68 13.64 -6.08 18.09
CA GLU A 68 13.88 -5.41 19.37
C GLU A 68 14.30 -6.41 20.46
N THR A 69 13.64 -7.58 20.50
CA THR A 69 13.93 -8.61 21.49
C THR A 69 15.35 -9.15 21.33
N MET A 70 15.78 -9.51 20.11
CA MET A 70 17.15 -9.97 19.89
C MET A 70 18.17 -8.85 20.08
N ALA A 71 17.84 -7.60 19.76
CA ALA A 71 18.73 -6.47 20.00
C ALA A 71 19.05 -6.35 21.50
N ILE A 72 18.02 -6.45 22.36
CA ILE A 72 18.19 -6.46 23.82
C ILE A 72 19.02 -7.67 24.27
N GLU A 73 18.76 -8.87 23.73
CA GLU A 73 19.54 -10.07 24.07
C GLU A 73 21.03 -9.92 23.71
N ILE A 74 21.33 -9.35 22.53
CA ILE A 74 22.72 -9.09 22.10
C ILE A 74 23.36 -8.02 22.99
N GLU A 75 22.65 -6.95 23.34
CA GLU A 75 23.15 -5.93 24.28
C GLU A 75 23.47 -6.53 25.65
N GLN A 76 22.63 -7.43 26.16
CA GLN A 76 22.88 -8.16 27.40
C GLN A 76 24.10 -9.10 27.30
N LEU A 77 24.29 -9.75 26.16
CA LEU A 77 25.46 -10.59 25.90
C LEU A 77 26.76 -9.77 25.84
N LEU A 78 26.74 -8.63 25.15
CA LEU A 78 27.86 -7.70 25.08
C LEU A 78 28.21 -7.15 26.48
N ALA A 79 27.20 -6.79 27.28
CA ALA A 79 27.41 -6.34 28.66
C ALA A 79 28.02 -7.43 29.54
N ARG A 80 27.56 -8.69 29.41
CA ARG A 80 28.14 -9.84 30.13
C ARG A 80 29.59 -10.10 29.72
N LEU A 81 29.91 -10.07 28.42
CA LEU A 81 31.27 -10.26 27.92
C LEU A 81 32.20 -9.13 28.38
N THR A 82 31.71 -7.89 28.39
CA THR A 82 32.42 -6.74 28.97
C THR A 82 32.78 -7.00 30.43
N GLY A 83 31.81 -7.42 31.24
CA GLY A 83 32.07 -7.73 32.65
C GLY A 83 33.04 -8.90 32.88
N VAL A 84 33.10 -9.87 31.97
CA VAL A 84 34.12 -10.95 32.03
C VAL A 84 35.50 -10.42 31.64
N ASN A 85 35.57 -9.55 30.62
CA ASN A 85 36.82 -8.89 30.22
C ASN A 85 37.37 -7.96 31.31
N ASP A 86 36.50 -7.29 32.07
CA ASP A 86 36.90 -6.45 33.20
C ASP A 86 37.48 -7.29 34.35
N LYS A 87 36.85 -8.42 34.68
CA LYS A 87 37.41 -9.39 35.67
C LYS A 87 38.75 -9.96 35.21
N MET A 88 38.91 -10.23 33.91
CA MET A 88 40.20 -10.61 33.35
C MET A 88 41.23 -9.48 33.51
N ALA A 89 40.84 -8.23 33.29
CA ALA A 89 41.72 -7.08 33.49
C ALA A 89 42.17 -6.93 34.95
N GLU A 90 41.25 -7.05 35.90
CA GLU A 90 41.55 -7.04 37.34
C GLU A 90 42.54 -8.15 37.73
N TYR A 91 42.37 -9.34 37.14
CA TYR A 91 43.30 -10.46 37.35
C TYR A 91 44.70 -10.13 36.83
N THR A 92 44.82 -9.53 35.64
CA THR A 92 46.13 -9.15 35.08
C THR A 92 46.84 -8.03 35.84
N ASN A 93 46.08 -7.15 36.50
CA ASN A 93 46.62 -6.04 37.29
C ASN A 93 46.92 -6.44 38.76
N SER A 94 46.52 -7.63 39.20
CA SER A 94 46.79 -8.09 40.57
C SER A 94 48.28 -8.37 40.80
N ALA A 95 48.83 -7.76 41.86
CA ALA A 95 50.24 -7.83 42.23
C ALA A 95 50.63 -9.25 42.70
N GLY A 96 51.07 -10.10 41.77
CA GLY A 96 51.54 -11.44 42.08
C GLY A 96 52.03 -12.30 40.91
N VAL A 97 51.90 -11.84 39.66
CA VAL A 97 52.24 -12.65 38.46
C VAL A 97 53.18 -11.90 37.49
N PRO A 98 54.48 -11.73 37.80
CA PRO A 98 55.37 -10.93 36.95
C PRO A 98 55.80 -11.60 35.64
N SER A 99 55.99 -12.94 35.62
CA SER A 99 56.56 -13.63 34.44
C SER A 99 55.56 -14.05 33.37
N LEU A 100 54.28 -14.27 33.73
CA LEU A 100 53.21 -14.60 32.76
C LEU A 100 52.49 -13.36 32.21
N ASN A 101 52.83 -12.17 32.70
CA ASN A 101 52.03 -10.95 32.50
C ASN A 101 51.88 -10.58 31.01
N ALA A 102 52.93 -10.74 30.20
CA ALA A 102 52.88 -10.43 28.77
C ALA A 102 51.88 -11.30 27.98
N ALA A 103 51.88 -12.62 28.21
CA ALA A 103 50.97 -13.55 27.54
C ALA A 103 49.50 -13.34 28.00
N LEU A 104 49.31 -13.04 29.29
CA LEU A 104 48.00 -12.72 29.85
C LEU A 104 47.45 -11.41 29.27
N MET A 105 48.28 -10.37 29.22
CA MET A 105 47.95 -9.06 28.63
C MET A 105 47.59 -9.19 27.15
N HIS A 106 48.36 -9.95 26.36
CA HIS A 106 48.05 -10.21 24.95
C HIS A 106 46.71 -10.94 24.78
N THR A 107 46.46 -11.95 25.61
CA THR A 107 45.19 -12.69 25.57
C THR A 107 44.00 -11.79 25.91
N LEU A 108 44.13 -10.96 26.95
CA LEU A 108 43.11 -9.97 27.32
C LEU A 108 42.88 -8.96 26.20
N GLN A 109 43.96 -8.46 25.58
CA GLN A 109 43.85 -7.53 24.47
C GLN A 109 43.06 -8.14 23.32
N ARG A 110 43.33 -9.40 22.97
CA ARG A 110 42.56 -10.11 21.95
C ARG A 110 41.07 -10.19 22.28
N HIS A 111 40.71 -10.51 23.53
CA HIS A 111 39.30 -10.54 23.95
C HIS A 111 38.63 -9.16 23.90
N ARG A 112 39.38 -8.07 24.14
CA ARG A 112 38.88 -6.70 23.97
C ARG A 112 38.67 -6.35 22.50
N ASP A 113 39.59 -6.72 21.63
CA ASP A 113 39.47 -6.47 20.19
C ASP A 113 38.26 -7.24 19.62
N ILE A 114 38.08 -8.52 20.01
CA ILE A 114 36.90 -9.33 19.63
C ILE A 114 35.60 -8.67 20.11
N LEU A 115 35.55 -8.20 21.36
CA LEU A 115 34.37 -7.51 21.90
C LEU A 115 34.06 -6.24 21.10
N GLN A 116 35.09 -5.47 20.72
CA GLN A 116 34.91 -4.28 19.89
C GLN A 116 34.37 -4.63 18.50
N ASP A 117 34.90 -5.67 17.85
CA ASP A 117 34.43 -6.14 16.55
C ASP A 117 32.94 -6.53 16.61
N TYR A 118 32.53 -7.31 17.62
CA TYR A 118 31.11 -7.67 17.81
C TYR A 118 30.23 -6.46 18.10
N THR A 119 30.71 -5.53 18.92
CA THR A 119 29.99 -4.29 19.22
C THR A 119 29.79 -3.47 17.94
N HIS A 120 30.82 -3.36 17.10
CA HIS A 120 30.73 -2.63 15.85
C HIS A 120 29.74 -3.27 14.88
N GLU A 121 29.84 -4.59 14.65
CA GLU A 121 28.94 -5.30 13.75
C GLU A 121 27.48 -5.27 14.22
N PHE A 122 27.24 -5.33 15.54
CA PHE A 122 25.91 -5.14 16.11
C PHE A 122 25.33 -3.76 15.74
N HIS A 123 26.06 -2.69 16.04
CA HIS A 123 25.60 -1.32 15.78
C HIS A 123 25.39 -1.05 14.29
N LYS A 124 26.29 -1.56 13.45
CA LYS A 124 26.17 -1.48 11.99
C LYS A 124 24.90 -2.15 11.48
N THR A 125 24.60 -3.36 11.97
CA THR A 125 23.39 -4.09 11.59
C THR A 125 22.14 -3.40 12.14
N LYS A 126 22.18 -2.90 13.38
CA LYS A 126 21.09 -2.14 14.01
C LYS A 126 20.77 -0.85 13.24
N ALA A 127 21.80 -0.09 12.88
CA ALA A 127 21.65 1.12 12.09
C ALA A 127 21.07 0.84 10.69
N ASN A 128 21.50 -0.24 10.04
CA ASN A 128 20.96 -0.68 8.76
C ASN A 128 19.44 -0.95 8.88
N PHE A 129 19.02 -1.73 9.87
CA PHE A 129 17.61 -2.01 10.11
C PHE A 129 16.79 -0.74 10.34
N MET A 130 17.27 0.19 11.18
CA MET A 130 16.56 1.44 11.43
C MET A 130 16.40 2.26 10.14
N ALA A 131 17.42 2.31 9.29
CA ALA A 131 17.35 3.01 8.00
C ALA A 131 16.32 2.36 7.05
N ILE A 132 16.25 1.03 7.00
CA ILE A 132 15.23 0.33 6.20
C ILE A 132 13.83 0.61 6.76
N ARG A 133 13.65 0.52 8.08
CA ARG A 133 12.36 0.79 8.73
C ARG A 133 11.91 2.23 8.51
N GLU A 134 12.81 3.20 8.62
CA GLU A 134 12.50 4.61 8.35
C GLU A 134 12.07 4.82 6.90
N ARG A 135 12.78 4.20 5.95
CA ARG A 135 12.38 4.19 4.53
C ARG A 135 10.97 3.62 4.35
N GLU A 136 10.64 2.51 5.01
CA GLU A 136 9.30 1.91 4.94
C GLU A 136 8.23 2.80 5.54
N ASN A 137 8.49 3.45 6.67
CA ASN A 137 7.55 4.39 7.28
C ASN A 137 7.24 5.57 6.33
N LEU A 138 8.26 6.10 5.66
CA LEU A 138 8.10 7.16 4.66
C LEU A 138 7.32 6.66 3.43
N MET A 139 7.68 5.50 2.88
CA MET A 139 6.99 4.90 1.72
C MET A 139 5.54 4.51 2.03
N GLY A 140 5.27 4.03 3.24
CA GLY A 140 3.92 3.70 3.71
C GLY A 140 3.01 4.94 3.75
N SER A 141 3.53 6.07 4.22
CA SER A 141 2.81 7.34 4.19
C SER A 141 2.49 7.77 2.76
N VAL A 142 3.49 7.75 1.86
CA VAL A 142 3.31 8.13 0.45
C VAL A 142 2.31 7.21 -0.25
N ARG A 143 2.35 5.90 -0.02
CA ARG A 143 1.36 4.96 -0.58
C ARG A 143 -0.05 5.28 -0.11
N LYS A 144 -0.23 5.61 1.18
CA LYS A 144 -1.51 6.01 1.75
C LYS A 144 -2.00 7.34 1.16
N ASP A 145 -1.12 8.30 0.97
CA ASP A 145 -1.45 9.59 0.36
C ASP A 145 -1.83 9.44 -1.12
N ILE A 146 -1.10 8.61 -1.88
CA ILE A 146 -1.42 8.26 -3.27
C ILE A 146 -2.77 7.54 -3.34
N GLU A 147 -3.01 6.56 -2.46
CA GLU A 147 -4.27 5.83 -2.40
C GLU A 147 -5.42 6.77 -2.04
N SER A 148 -5.23 7.68 -1.08
CA SER A 148 -6.21 8.70 -0.69
C SER A 148 -6.50 9.67 -1.84
N TYR A 149 -5.47 10.09 -2.57
CA TYR A 149 -5.63 10.92 -3.76
C TYR A 149 -6.37 10.17 -4.88
N LYS A 150 -6.04 8.90 -5.13
CA LYS A 150 -6.68 8.08 -6.17
C LYS A 150 -8.13 7.72 -5.82
N SER A 151 -8.42 7.41 -4.57
CA SER A 151 -9.76 7.11 -4.07
C SER A 151 -10.63 8.36 -3.95
N GLY A 152 -10.07 9.50 -3.53
CA GLY A 152 -10.72 10.81 -3.57
C GLY A 152 -10.94 11.33 -5.01
N SER A 153 -10.01 11.05 -5.92
CA SER A 153 -10.17 11.26 -7.35
C SER A 153 -11.30 10.40 -7.91
N GLY A 154 -11.63 9.24 -7.34
CA GLY A 154 -12.83 8.49 -7.74
C GLY A 154 -14.15 9.26 -7.57
N VAL A 155 -14.25 10.18 -6.61
CA VAL A 155 -15.47 10.99 -6.39
C VAL A 155 -15.47 12.24 -7.26
N ASN A 156 -14.33 12.92 -7.37
CA ASN A 156 -14.19 14.10 -8.23
C ASN A 156 -14.15 13.74 -9.71
N ASN A 157 -13.52 12.62 -10.09
CA ASN A 157 -13.49 12.11 -11.46
C ASN A 157 -14.83 11.49 -11.85
N ARG A 158 -15.56 10.79 -10.97
CA ARG A 158 -16.96 10.41 -11.29
C ARG A 158 -17.83 11.64 -11.54
N ARG A 159 -17.67 12.70 -10.73
CA ARG A 159 -18.40 13.95 -10.91
C ARG A 159 -18.01 14.64 -12.23
N THR A 160 -16.72 14.69 -12.56
CA THR A 160 -16.23 15.25 -13.83
C THR A 160 -16.65 14.41 -15.03
N GLU A 161 -16.57 13.08 -14.96
CA GLU A 161 -17.03 12.15 -15.99
C GLU A 161 -18.54 12.28 -16.24
N LEU A 162 -19.34 12.49 -15.18
CA LEU A 162 -20.76 12.79 -15.29
C LEU A 162 -21.01 14.10 -16.06
N PHE A 163 -20.30 15.19 -15.70
CA PHE A 163 -20.44 16.47 -16.39
C PHE A 163 -19.98 16.41 -17.85
N LEU A 164 -18.90 15.68 -18.14
CA LEU A 164 -18.42 15.47 -19.51
C LEU A 164 -19.46 14.71 -20.34
N LYS A 165 -20.06 13.66 -19.77
CA LYS A 165 -21.11 12.88 -20.43
C LYS A 165 -22.37 13.70 -20.67
N GLU A 166 -22.79 14.55 -19.72
CA GLU A 166 -23.92 15.46 -19.90
C GLU A 166 -23.64 16.48 -21.01
N HIS A 167 -22.42 17.04 -21.05
CA HIS A 167 -22.03 17.96 -22.11
C HIS A 167 -22.09 17.29 -23.49
N ASP A 168 -21.62 16.04 -23.63
CA ASP A 168 -21.75 15.30 -24.89
C ASP A 168 -23.21 15.05 -25.27
N HIS A 169 -24.09 14.74 -24.30
CA HIS A 169 -25.53 14.60 -24.53
C HIS A 169 -26.17 15.91 -25.02
N LEU A 170 -25.80 17.06 -24.44
CA LEU A 170 -26.29 18.36 -24.87
C LEU A 170 -25.86 18.69 -26.30
N ARG A 171 -24.57 18.50 -26.63
CA ARG A 171 -24.07 18.75 -28.00
C ARG A 171 -24.75 17.84 -29.04
N ASN A 172 -25.01 16.59 -28.68
CA ASN A 172 -25.75 15.68 -29.56
C ASN A 172 -27.21 16.13 -29.74
N SER A 173 -27.87 16.57 -28.67
CA SER A 173 -29.23 17.14 -28.74
C SER A 173 -29.28 18.37 -29.63
N ASP A 174 -28.33 19.30 -29.46
CA ASP A 174 -28.24 20.52 -30.27
C ASP A 174 -28.09 20.19 -31.76
N ARG A 175 -27.23 19.22 -32.10
CA ARG A 175 -27.06 18.79 -33.50
C ARG A 175 -28.34 18.22 -34.09
N LEU A 176 -29.08 17.38 -33.35
CA LEU A 176 -30.35 16.81 -33.81
C LEU A 176 -31.43 17.88 -33.99
N ILE A 177 -31.44 18.91 -33.12
CA ILE A 177 -32.32 20.06 -33.25
C ILE A 177 -31.97 20.87 -34.50
N GLU A 178 -30.69 21.17 -34.74
CA GLU A 178 -30.23 21.86 -35.95
C GLU A 178 -30.58 21.08 -37.22
N GLU A 179 -30.42 19.76 -37.23
CA GLU A 179 -30.82 18.89 -38.34
C GLU A 179 -32.35 18.97 -38.60
N THR A 180 -33.16 18.97 -37.54
CA THR A 180 -34.63 19.11 -37.63
C THR A 180 -35.05 20.49 -38.12
N ILE A 181 -34.42 21.55 -37.62
CA ILE A 181 -34.63 22.93 -38.07
C ILE A 181 -34.24 23.07 -39.55
N SER A 182 -33.10 22.50 -39.94
CA SER A 182 -32.61 22.49 -41.32
C SER A 182 -33.60 21.77 -42.25
N TYR A 183 -34.12 20.61 -41.83
CA TYR A 183 -35.16 19.90 -42.56
C TYR A 183 -36.43 20.76 -42.72
N TYR A 184 -36.93 21.34 -41.64
CA TYR A 184 -38.11 22.21 -41.66
C TYR A 184 -37.91 23.46 -42.55
N ASN A 185 -36.71 24.04 -42.51
CA ASN A 185 -36.32 25.19 -43.35
C ASN A 185 -36.12 24.84 -44.83
N LYS A 186 -35.97 23.57 -45.18
CA LYS A 186 -35.96 23.08 -46.56
C LYS A 186 -37.36 22.80 -47.11
N LEU A 187 -38.39 22.70 -46.26
CA LEU A 187 -39.76 22.47 -46.70
C LEU A 187 -40.35 23.70 -47.40
N PRO A 188 -41.24 23.53 -48.41
CA PRO A 188 -41.93 24.64 -49.08
C PRO A 188 -42.77 25.48 -48.10
N GLN A 189 -42.87 26.79 -48.33
CA GLN A 189 -43.59 27.75 -47.47
C GLN A 189 -45.04 27.32 -47.15
N SER A 190 -45.71 26.63 -48.09
CA SER A 190 -47.09 26.12 -47.93
C SER A 190 -47.23 25.04 -46.84
N GLN A 191 -46.18 24.24 -46.60
CA GLN A 191 -46.19 23.20 -45.56
C GLN A 191 -45.76 23.73 -44.19
N ARG A 192 -44.95 24.79 -44.12
CA ARG A 192 -44.57 25.43 -42.85
C ARG A 192 -45.76 26.08 -42.13
N MET A 193 -46.67 26.70 -42.88
CA MET A 193 -47.87 27.37 -42.38
C MET A 193 -48.96 26.42 -41.85
N GLY A 194 -48.88 25.11 -42.14
CA GLY A 194 -49.85 24.10 -41.68
C GLY A 194 -49.67 23.65 -40.24
N ILE A 195 -48.49 23.84 -39.65
CA ILE A 195 -48.14 23.32 -38.31
C ILE A 195 -48.41 24.34 -37.20
N SER A 196 -48.39 25.64 -37.50
CA SER A 196 -48.75 26.71 -36.56
C SER A 196 -50.25 26.73 -36.19
N ARG A 197 -51.09 25.95 -36.88
CA ARG A 197 -52.56 25.93 -36.71
C ARG A 197 -53.09 24.81 -35.80
N TRP A 198 -52.25 24.16 -35.00
CA TRP A 198 -52.72 23.15 -34.02
C TRP A 198 -52.62 23.60 -32.56
N ARG A 199 -52.23 24.85 -32.31
CA ARG A 199 -52.15 25.42 -30.95
C ARG A 199 -52.86 26.77 -30.91
N ILE A 200 -54.19 26.76 -31.00
CA ILE A 200 -55.18 27.65 -30.33
C ILE A 200 -56.56 27.10 -30.69
N GLN A 201 -57.02 26.08 -29.97
CA GLN A 201 -58.45 25.82 -29.79
C GLN A 201 -58.61 25.15 -28.42
N ARG A 202 -58.33 25.91 -27.35
CA ARG A 202 -58.90 25.63 -26.04
C ARG A 202 -60.27 26.31 -26.01
N PRO A 203 -61.40 25.61 -26.15
CA PRO A 203 -62.65 26.19 -25.72
C PRO A 203 -62.62 26.24 -24.20
N VAL A 204 -62.55 27.44 -23.66
CA VAL A 204 -62.91 27.72 -22.27
C VAL A 204 -64.41 27.49 -22.19
N VAL A 205 -64.83 26.29 -21.80
CA VAL A 205 -66.23 26.02 -21.48
C VAL A 205 -66.43 26.45 -20.03
N TRP A 206 -67.07 27.60 -19.86
CA TRP A 206 -67.73 27.97 -18.60
C TRP A 206 -68.86 26.96 -18.36
N CYS A 207 -68.74 26.12 -17.33
CA CYS A 207 -69.88 25.40 -16.75
C CYS A 207 -70.38 26.18 -15.53
N PRO A 208 -71.60 26.74 -15.53
CA PRO A 208 -72.24 27.20 -14.31
C PRO A 208 -72.92 26.03 -13.58
N PHE A 209 -72.82 26.04 -12.25
CA PHE A 209 -73.72 25.38 -11.27
C PHE A 209 -73.68 23.84 -11.07
N SER A 210 -72.89 23.43 -10.05
CA SER A 210 -73.09 22.45 -8.94
C SER A 210 -74.41 21.66 -8.77
N PRO A 211 -74.49 20.66 -7.84
CA PRO A 211 -73.51 19.65 -7.41
C PRO A 211 -74.18 18.27 -7.13
N ALA A 212 -73.70 17.14 -7.67
CA ALA A 212 -73.99 15.82 -7.08
C ALA A 212 -73.17 14.68 -7.69
N LEU A 213 -72.80 13.74 -6.82
CA LEU A 213 -72.46 12.34 -7.08
C LEU A 213 -71.02 11.98 -7.49
N GLN A 214 -70.29 11.63 -6.44
CA GLN A 214 -69.55 10.36 -6.28
C GLN A 214 -68.33 10.08 -7.17
N CYS A 215 -67.18 10.38 -6.57
CA CYS A 215 -66.06 9.46 -6.36
C CYS A 215 -66.22 8.05 -6.99
N SER A 216 -65.49 7.79 -8.09
CA SER A 216 -65.07 6.43 -8.42
C SER A 216 -63.70 6.46 -9.11
N VAL A 217 -62.70 6.03 -8.36
CA VAL A 217 -61.35 5.73 -8.82
C VAL A 217 -61.43 4.61 -9.86
N ARG A 218 -61.25 4.93 -11.14
CA ARG A 218 -60.93 3.94 -12.17
C ARG A 218 -59.45 4.02 -12.54
N LYS A 219 -58.71 3.01 -12.09
CA LYS A 219 -57.37 2.66 -12.55
C LYS A 219 -57.38 2.48 -14.07
N SER A 220 -56.77 3.41 -14.80
CA SER A 220 -56.44 3.24 -16.21
C SER A 220 -55.21 2.34 -16.30
N LYS A 221 -55.44 1.05 -16.56
CA LYS A 221 -54.41 0.11 -16.98
C LYS A 221 -53.80 0.61 -18.29
N TRP A 222 -52.48 0.73 -18.29
CA TRP A 222 -51.66 0.85 -19.49
C TRP A 222 -51.85 -0.42 -20.34
N CYS A 223 -52.30 -0.27 -21.59
CA CYS A 223 -52.16 -1.32 -22.60
C CYS A 223 -50.80 -1.14 -23.29
N PRO A 224 -49.91 -2.15 -23.27
CA PRO A 224 -48.76 -2.23 -24.14
C PRO A 224 -49.15 -3.04 -25.39
N ASP A 225 -49.09 -2.47 -26.58
CA ASP A 225 -48.96 -3.23 -27.83
C ASP A 225 -48.52 -2.29 -28.96
N TYR A 226 -47.22 -2.28 -29.23
CA TYR A 226 -46.66 -1.76 -30.48
C TYR A 226 -45.59 -2.75 -30.96
N PRO A 227 -45.80 -3.44 -32.09
CA PRO A 227 -44.81 -4.39 -32.60
C PRO A 227 -43.64 -3.66 -33.27
N GLN A 228 -42.45 -4.20 -33.03
CA GLN A 228 -41.17 -3.78 -33.60
C GLN A 228 -41.16 -3.89 -35.13
N LEU A 229 -40.75 -2.80 -35.79
CA LEU A 229 -40.30 -2.79 -37.18
C LEU A 229 -38.94 -2.07 -37.21
N ILE A 230 -37.89 -2.81 -36.84
CA ILE A 230 -36.51 -2.50 -37.21
C ILE A 230 -36.22 -3.43 -38.39
N GLN A 231 -36.25 -2.89 -39.60
CA GLN A 231 -35.75 -3.58 -40.78
C GLN A 231 -34.24 -3.38 -40.86
N ASP A 232 -33.54 -4.51 -40.90
CA ASP A 232 -32.11 -4.66 -41.10
C ASP A 232 -31.64 -3.97 -42.38
N PHE A 233 -30.69 -3.05 -42.26
CA PHE A 233 -29.86 -2.58 -43.37
C PHE A 233 -28.64 -3.51 -43.52
N PRO A 234 -28.33 -4.02 -44.73
CA PRO A 234 -27.17 -4.88 -44.92
C PRO A 234 -25.86 -4.08 -44.95
N VAL A 235 -24.89 -4.58 -44.18
CA VAL A 235 -23.49 -4.14 -44.13
C VAL A 235 -22.78 -4.47 -45.45
N PRO A 236 -22.04 -3.55 -46.09
CA PRO A 236 -21.16 -3.88 -47.21
C PRO A 236 -19.92 -4.63 -46.71
N LYS A 237 -19.64 -5.80 -47.32
CA LYS A 237 -18.40 -6.56 -47.12
C LYS A 237 -17.30 -5.94 -47.97
N GLU A 238 -16.32 -5.28 -47.35
CA GLU A 238 -15.02 -5.00 -47.97
C GLU A 238 -14.21 -6.31 -48.02
N THR A 239 -13.98 -6.80 -49.23
CA THR A 239 -13.01 -7.87 -49.52
C THR A 239 -11.61 -7.27 -49.57
N LEU A 240 -10.80 -7.61 -48.58
CA LEU A 240 -9.35 -7.52 -48.61
C LEU A 240 -8.81 -8.55 -49.63
N GLU A 241 -8.34 -8.07 -50.79
CA GLU A 241 -7.38 -8.83 -51.59
C GLU A 241 -5.97 -8.30 -51.28
N ALA A 242 -5.19 -9.15 -50.60
CA ALA A 242 -3.75 -9.10 -50.60
C ALA A 242 -3.26 -10.01 -51.73
N THR A 243 -2.50 -9.50 -52.69
CA THR A 243 -1.33 -10.18 -53.27
C THR A 243 -0.56 -9.30 -54.27
N SER A 244 0.72 -9.16 -53.95
CA SER A 244 1.91 -8.87 -54.79
C SER A 244 2.05 -7.54 -55.55
#